data_AF-F6BD14-F1
#
_entry.id   AF-F6BD14-F1
#
_cell.length_a   1.000
_cell.length_b   1.000
_cell.length_c   1.000
_cell.angle_alpha   90.00
_cell.angle_beta   90.00
_cell.angle_gamma   90.00
#
_symmetry.space_group_name_H-M   'P 1'
#
loop_
_entity.id
_entity.type
_entity.pdbx_description
1 polymer ?
#
loop_
_entity_poly.entity_id
_entity_poly.type
_entity_poly.pdbx_seq_one_letter_code
_entity_poly.pdbx_strand_id
1 'polypeptide(L)'
;MVIKVGIVDTTFARVDMASAAIKKLNELTSKIKIVRYTVPGIKDLPVACKKLIEEEGCEIVMALGMPGKAEKDKVCAHEASQGLMLAQLMTNKHIIEVFVHEDEAKDDKELEWLAKRRAEEHAENVYYLLFKPEYLRKNAGKGLRQGFEDAGPARL
;
A
#
# COMPACT_ATOMS: atom_id res chain seq x y z
N MET A 1 5.11 -5.99 -23.27
CA MET A 1 5.01 -6.86 -22.09
C MET A 1 4.15 -6.12 -21.06
N VAL A 2 3.12 -6.75 -20.51
CA VAL A 2 2.22 -6.12 -19.53
C VAL A 2 2.80 -6.33 -18.13
N ILE A 3 3.01 -5.25 -17.37
CA ILE A 3 3.58 -5.33 -16.01
C ILE A 3 2.48 -5.82 -15.06
N LYS A 4 2.75 -6.85 -14.26
CA LYS A 4 1.79 -7.31 -13.24
C LYS A 4 1.97 -6.53 -11.94
N VAL A 5 0.88 -6.00 -11.39
CA VAL A 5 0.83 -5.36 -10.07
C VAL A 5 -0.05 -6.22 -9.17
N GLY A 6 0.50 -6.63 -8.02
CA GLY A 6 -0.24 -7.36 -7.01
C GLY A 6 -0.98 -6.40 -6.08
N ILE A 7 -2.21 -6.73 -5.72
CA ILE A 7 -2.97 -6.03 -4.67
C ILE A 7 -3.38 -7.09 -3.65
N VAL A 8 -2.88 -6.98 -2.43
CA VAL A 8 -3.27 -7.85 -1.32
C VAL A 8 -4.02 -7.04 -0.28
N ASP A 9 -5.23 -7.45 0.06
CA ASP A 9 -6.08 -6.81 1.05
C ASP A 9 -6.64 -7.81 2.06
N THR A 10 -7.34 -7.31 3.08
CA THR A 10 -7.80 -8.13 4.20
C THR A 10 -9.32 -8.10 4.35
N THR A 11 -9.91 -9.20 4.81
CA THR A 11 -11.32 -9.20 5.27
C THR A 11 -11.49 -8.50 6.61
N PHE A 12 -10.42 -8.35 7.40
CA PHE A 12 -10.43 -7.63 8.67
C PHE A 12 -10.63 -6.12 8.49
N ALA A 13 -10.12 -5.55 7.40
CA ALA A 13 -10.24 -4.13 7.15
C ALA A 13 -11.69 -3.68 6.97
N ARG A 14 -12.06 -2.58 7.62
CA ARG A 14 -13.41 -2.00 7.57
C ARG A 14 -13.67 -1.15 6.31
N VAL A 15 -12.65 -0.92 5.48
CA VAL A 15 -12.74 -0.09 4.26
C VAL A 15 -12.08 -0.80 3.08
N ASP A 16 -12.79 -0.86 1.95
CA ASP A 16 -12.26 -1.39 0.68
C ASP A 16 -11.30 -0.40 0.02
N MET A 17 -10.04 -0.46 0.46
CA MET A 17 -8.92 0.30 -0.11
C MET A 17 -8.50 -0.22 -1.50
N ALA A 18 -8.73 -1.51 -1.78
CA ALA A 18 -8.29 -2.14 -3.02
C ALA A 18 -9.02 -1.53 -4.22
N SER A 19 -10.33 -1.30 -4.11
CA SER A 19 -11.11 -0.65 -5.17
C SER A 19 -10.57 0.75 -5.53
N ALA A 20 -10.19 1.55 -4.52
CA ALA A 20 -9.63 2.88 -4.73
C ALA A 20 -8.26 2.83 -5.43
N ALA A 21 -7.36 1.97 -4.94
CA ALA A 21 -6.04 1.77 -5.54
C ALA A 21 -6.12 1.25 -6.99
N ILE A 22 -6.97 0.25 -7.25
CA ILE A 22 -7.14 -0.35 -8.58
C ILE A 22 -7.70 0.66 -9.57
N LYS A 23 -8.72 1.43 -9.17
CA LYS A 23 -9.30 2.50 -10.00
C LYS A 23 -8.20 3.49 -10.39
N LYS A 24 -7.45 3.98 -9.42
CA LYS A 24 -6.39 4.97 -9.65
C LYS A 24 -5.28 4.44 -10.55
N LEU A 25 -4.82 3.21 -10.33
CA LEU A 25 -3.81 2.58 -11.19
C LEU A 25 -4.27 2.46 -12.65
N ASN A 26 -5.53 2.07 -12.88
CA ASN A 26 -6.10 1.98 -14.22
C ASN A 26 -6.28 3.35 -14.89
N GLU A 27 -6.54 4.42 -14.12
CA GLU A 27 -6.57 5.79 -14.63
C GLU A 27 -5.20 6.28 -15.08
N LEU A 28 -4.13 5.91 -14.36
CA LEU A 28 -2.77 6.36 -14.65
C LEU A 28 -2.12 5.66 -15.84
N THR A 29 -2.50 4.39 -16.10
CA THR A 29 -1.88 3.59 -17.15
C THR A 29 -2.70 2.36 -17.54
N SER A 30 -2.70 2.03 -18.83
CA SER A 30 -3.23 0.78 -19.38
C SER A 30 -2.18 -0.32 -19.54
N LYS A 31 -0.92 -0.07 -19.15
CA LYS A 31 0.22 -0.98 -19.36
C LYS A 31 0.40 -2.04 -18.26
N ILE A 32 -0.53 -2.08 -17.30
CA ILE A 32 -0.48 -2.98 -16.15
C ILE A 32 -1.59 -4.03 -16.21
N LYS A 33 -1.38 -5.14 -15.52
CA LYS A 33 -2.41 -6.14 -15.17
C LYS A 33 -2.47 -6.25 -13.66
N ILE A 34 -3.65 -6.12 -13.09
CA ILE A 34 -3.87 -6.29 -11.65
C ILE A 34 -4.05 -7.78 -11.33
N VAL A 35 -3.38 -8.24 -10.27
CA VAL A 35 -3.61 -9.54 -9.63
C VAL A 35 -4.02 -9.27 -8.18
N ARG A 36 -5.30 -9.50 -7.85
CA ARG A 36 -5.85 -9.26 -6.50
C ARG A 36 -5.89 -10.56 -5.71
N TYR A 37 -5.50 -10.53 -4.45
CA TYR A 37 -5.60 -11.67 -3.54
C TYR A 37 -5.98 -11.19 -2.13
N THR A 38 -7.08 -11.68 -1.58
CA THR A 38 -7.60 -11.26 -0.27
C THR A 38 -7.32 -12.31 0.79
N VAL A 39 -6.84 -11.89 1.95
CA VAL A 39 -6.53 -12.75 3.10
C VAL A 39 -7.34 -12.37 4.34
N PRO A 40 -7.37 -13.19 5.41
CA PRO A 40 -8.16 -12.88 6.60
C PRO A 40 -7.74 -11.57 7.28
N GLY A 41 -6.45 -11.41 7.60
CA GLY A 41 -5.95 -10.28 8.37
C GLY A 41 -4.52 -9.87 8.06
N ILE A 42 -4.01 -8.92 8.84
CA ILE A 42 -2.75 -8.23 8.55
C ILE A 42 -1.52 -9.15 8.59
N LYS A 43 -1.54 -10.17 9.44
CA LYS A 43 -0.45 -11.15 9.58
C LYS A 43 -0.33 -12.10 8.39
N ASP A 44 -1.36 -12.17 7.54
CA ASP A 44 -1.38 -13.00 6.35
C ASP A 44 -0.83 -12.25 5.12
N LEU A 45 -0.69 -10.91 5.18
CA LEU A 45 -0.19 -10.09 4.09
C LEU A 45 1.24 -10.46 3.64
N PRO A 46 2.23 -10.69 4.54
CA PRO A 46 3.60 -10.96 4.12
C PRO A 46 3.75 -12.13 3.15
N VAL A 47 3.17 -13.28 3.48
CA VAL A 47 3.24 -14.47 2.64
C VAL A 47 2.44 -14.28 1.36
N ALA A 48 1.27 -13.65 1.43
CA ALA A 48 0.45 -13.35 0.27
C ALA A 48 1.18 -12.45 -0.74
N CYS A 49 1.84 -11.38 -0.28
CA CYS A 49 2.63 -10.51 -1.15
C CYS A 49 3.82 -11.25 -1.76
N LYS A 50 4.54 -12.06 -0.97
CA LYS A 50 5.67 -12.86 -1.47
C LYS A 50 5.23 -13.84 -2.56
N LYS A 51 4.10 -14.54 -2.37
CA LYS A 51 3.51 -15.45 -3.37
C LYS A 51 3.15 -14.70 -4.66
N LEU A 52 2.53 -13.52 -4.57
CA LEU A 52 2.22 -12.74 -5.77
C LEU A 52 3.48 -12.33 -6.56
N ILE A 53 4.59 -12.07 -5.87
CA ILE A 53 5.86 -11.72 -6.51
C ILE A 53 6.50 -12.95 -7.18
N GLU A 54 6.68 -14.03 -6.43
CA GLU A 54 7.46 -15.19 -6.89
C GLU A 54 6.65 -16.15 -7.78
N GLU A 55 5.39 -16.39 -7.45
CA GLU A 55 4.55 -17.40 -8.13
C GLU A 55 3.70 -16.77 -9.24
N GLU A 56 3.15 -15.58 -9.00
CA GLU A 56 2.32 -14.88 -10.00
C GLU A 56 3.12 -13.89 -10.88
N GLY A 57 4.39 -13.67 -10.56
CA GLY A 57 5.28 -12.80 -11.35
C GLY A 57 4.90 -11.31 -11.28
N CYS A 58 4.34 -10.84 -10.16
CA CYS A 58 4.11 -9.41 -9.94
C CYS A 58 5.45 -8.66 -9.82
N GLU A 59 5.52 -7.47 -10.40
CA GLU A 59 6.70 -6.61 -10.34
C GLU A 59 6.75 -5.76 -9.08
N ILE A 60 5.58 -5.46 -8.54
CA ILE A 60 5.38 -4.69 -7.32
C ILE A 60 4.03 -5.10 -6.73
N VAL A 61 3.92 -5.06 -5.41
CA VAL A 61 2.68 -5.40 -4.70
C VAL A 61 2.28 -4.25 -3.78
N MET A 62 0.98 -3.98 -3.64
CA MET A 62 0.43 -3.15 -2.56
C MET A 62 -0.17 -4.05 -1.48
N ALA A 63 0.20 -3.81 -0.22
CA ALA A 63 -0.32 -4.54 0.94
C ALA A 63 -1.25 -3.62 1.74
N LEU A 64 -2.55 -3.87 1.67
CA LEU A 64 -3.61 -3.00 2.20
C LEU A 64 -4.14 -3.58 3.51
N GLY A 65 -3.84 -2.92 4.62
CA GLY A 65 -4.18 -3.39 5.97
C GLY A 65 -4.82 -2.29 6.82
N MET A 66 -5.64 -2.68 7.78
CA MET A 66 -6.25 -1.74 8.73
C MET A 66 -6.12 -2.31 10.14
N PRO A 67 -5.06 -1.95 10.88
CA PRO A 67 -4.93 -2.33 12.28
C PRO A 67 -6.07 -1.74 13.12
N GLY A 68 -6.56 -2.52 14.08
CA GLY A 68 -7.54 -2.07 15.06
C GLY A 68 -6.95 -1.08 16.08
N LYS A 69 -7.80 -0.61 17.00
CA LYS A 69 -7.44 0.42 18.01
C LYS A 69 -6.69 -0.13 19.21
N ALA A 70 -6.65 -1.45 19.42
CA ALA A 70 -6.04 -2.00 20.63
C ALA A 70 -4.51 -1.95 20.55
N GLU A 71 -3.83 -1.79 21.69
CA GLU A 71 -2.36 -1.84 21.73
C GLU A 71 -1.80 -3.17 21.18
N LYS A 72 -2.54 -4.27 21.33
CA LYS A 72 -2.17 -5.57 20.72
C LYS A 72 -2.24 -5.54 19.19
N ASP A 73 -3.12 -4.72 18.61
CA ASP A 73 -3.25 -4.57 17.16
C ASP A 73 -2.03 -3.82 16.59
N LYS A 74 -1.48 -2.84 17.32
CA LYS A 74 -0.23 -2.15 16.96
C LYS A 74 0.95 -3.12 16.92
N VAL A 75 1.03 -4.05 17.87
CA VAL A 75 2.04 -5.12 17.86
C VAL A 75 1.86 -6.04 16.65
N CYS A 76 0.64 -6.48 16.37
CA CYS A 76 0.36 -7.30 15.19
C CYS A 76 0.67 -6.57 13.87
N ALA A 77 0.40 -5.26 13.80
CA ALA A 77 0.76 -4.43 12.66
C ALA A 77 2.29 -4.36 12.50
N HIS A 78 3.03 -4.14 13.59
CA HIS A 78 4.48 -4.15 13.58
C HIS A 78 5.07 -5.48 13.09
N GLU A 79 4.56 -6.61 13.61
CA GLU A 79 4.96 -7.96 13.16
C GLU A 79 4.68 -8.16 11.66
N ALA A 80 3.54 -7.69 11.17
CA ALA A 80 3.20 -7.75 9.75
C ALA A 80 4.16 -6.90 8.90
N SER A 81 4.46 -5.65 9.31
CA SER A 81 5.41 -4.79 8.61
C SER A 81 6.82 -5.40 8.57
N GLN A 82 7.27 -6.05 9.64
CA GLN A 82 8.52 -6.81 9.63
C GLN A 82 8.50 -7.95 8.60
N GLY A 83 7.38 -8.68 8.52
CA GLY A 83 7.19 -9.71 7.51
C GLY A 83 7.24 -9.16 6.08
N LEU A 84 6.59 -8.02 5.82
CA LEU A 84 6.62 -7.35 4.52
C LEU A 84 8.05 -6.91 4.15
N MET A 85 8.80 -6.37 5.12
CA MET A 85 10.21 -6.00 4.95
C MET A 85 11.05 -7.21 4.54
N LEU A 86 10.91 -8.34 5.23
CA LEU A 86 11.60 -9.58 4.89
C LEU A 86 11.21 -10.09 3.50
N ALA A 87 9.92 -10.06 3.15
CA ALA A 87 9.45 -10.46 1.84
C ALA A 87 10.10 -9.61 0.72
N GLN A 88 10.17 -8.29 0.88
CA GLN A 88 10.85 -7.41 -0.07
C GLN A 88 12.32 -7.77 -0.26
N LEU A 89 13.05 -7.99 0.85
CA LEU A 89 14.47 -8.34 0.81
C LEU A 89 14.72 -9.71 0.17
N MET A 90 13.82 -10.67 0.40
CA MET A 90 13.92 -12.01 -0.19
C MET A 90 13.64 -12.02 -1.69
N THR A 91 12.82 -11.09 -2.20
CA THR A 91 12.41 -11.07 -3.61
C THR A 91 13.07 -9.96 -4.44
N ASN A 92 13.80 -9.04 -3.82
CA ASN A 92 14.34 -7.82 -4.46
C ASN A 92 13.26 -6.99 -5.18
N LYS A 93 12.02 -7.03 -4.71
CA LYS A 93 10.90 -6.26 -5.28
C LYS A 93 10.21 -5.44 -4.20
N HIS A 94 9.62 -4.33 -4.62
CA HIS A 94 8.91 -3.46 -3.70
C HIS A 94 7.56 -4.07 -3.28
N ILE A 95 7.24 -3.89 -2.00
CA ILE A 95 5.90 -4.03 -1.46
C ILE A 95 5.56 -2.67 -0.86
N ILE A 96 4.50 -2.03 -1.36
CA ILE A 96 4.02 -0.76 -0.85
C ILE A 96 3.01 -1.05 0.26
N GLU A 97 3.48 -0.92 1.49
CA GLU A 97 2.66 -1.05 2.69
C GLU A 97 1.70 0.13 2.81
N VAL A 98 0.41 -0.18 2.90
CA VAL A 98 -0.68 0.79 3.06
C VAL A 98 -1.50 0.38 4.27
N PHE A 99 -0.99 0.72 5.45
CA PHE A 99 -1.70 0.52 6.71
C PHE A 99 -2.40 1.80 7.14
N VAL A 100 -3.65 1.67 7.59
CA VAL A 100 -4.46 2.76 8.15
C VAL A 100 -4.97 2.28 9.49
N HIS A 101 -4.45 2.84 10.58
CA HIS A 101 -4.93 2.47 11.91
C HIS A 101 -6.26 3.18 12.18
N GLU A 102 -7.19 2.47 12.81
CA GLU A 102 -8.51 3.03 13.12
C GLU A 102 -8.44 4.24 14.09
N ASP A 103 -7.34 4.44 14.82
CA ASP A 103 -7.11 5.57 15.71
C ASP A 103 -6.55 6.82 15.00
N GLU A 104 -6.24 6.74 13.69
CA GLU A 104 -5.86 7.89 12.88
C GLU A 104 -7.05 8.80 12.50
N ALA A 105 -8.26 8.28 12.58
CA ALA A 105 -9.50 8.97 12.22
C ALA A 105 -10.41 9.17 13.44
N LYS A 106 -11.15 10.28 13.47
CA LYS A 106 -12.05 10.64 14.58
C LYS A 106 -13.38 9.89 14.51
N ASP A 107 -13.83 9.55 13.29
CA ASP A 107 -15.06 8.83 13.03
C ASP A 107 -14.94 7.91 11.79
N ASP A 108 -15.95 7.07 11.58
CA ASP A 108 -15.96 6.11 10.47
C ASP A 108 -15.97 6.79 9.09
N LYS A 109 -16.47 8.02 8.98
CA LYS A 109 -16.50 8.77 7.71
C LYS A 109 -15.10 9.29 7.36
N GLU A 110 -14.39 9.84 8.34
CA GLU A 110 -12.99 10.24 8.20
C GLU A 110 -12.10 9.02 7.96
N LEU A 111 -12.39 7.87 8.60
CA LEU A 111 -11.66 6.62 8.37
C LEU A 111 -11.82 6.13 6.93
N GLU A 112 -13.06 6.10 6.42
CA GLU A 112 -13.32 5.72 5.03
C GLU A 112 -12.62 6.65 4.03
N TRP A 113 -12.70 7.96 4.27
CA TRP A 113 -12.02 8.95 3.45
C TRP A 113 -10.50 8.78 3.48
N LEU A 114 -9.90 8.71 4.67
CA LEU A 114 -8.45 8.61 4.87
C LEU A 114 -7.90 7.34 4.22
N ALA A 115 -8.58 6.21 4.43
CA ALA A 115 -8.13 4.93 3.92
C ALA A 115 -8.16 4.89 2.39
N LYS A 116 -9.23 5.37 1.76
CA LYS A 116 -9.31 5.47 0.29
C LYS A 116 -8.28 6.44 -0.25
N ARG A 117 -8.14 7.62 0.38
CA ARG A 117 -7.18 8.64 -0.05
C ARG A 117 -5.74 8.14 -0.01
N ARG A 118 -5.34 7.50 1.10
CA ARG A 118 -4.01 6.92 1.27
C ARG A 118 -3.75 5.82 0.24
N ALA A 119 -4.73 4.96 -0.02
CA ALA A 119 -4.63 3.92 -1.03
C ALA A 119 -4.45 4.49 -2.46
N GLU A 120 -5.17 5.55 -2.81
CA GLU A 120 -5.03 6.26 -4.09
C GLU A 120 -3.63 6.88 -4.26
N GLU A 121 -3.12 7.56 -3.23
CA GLU A 121 -1.81 8.22 -3.30
C GLU A 121 -0.65 7.21 -3.32
N HIS A 122 -0.78 6.07 -2.63
CA HIS A 122 0.19 4.99 -2.78
C HIS A 122 0.09 4.28 -4.14
N ALA A 123 -1.09 4.24 -4.77
CA ALA A 123 -1.22 3.78 -6.16
C ALA A 123 -0.47 4.71 -7.14
N GLU A 124 -0.46 6.03 -6.90
CA GLU A 124 0.41 6.96 -7.65
C GLU A 124 1.89 6.64 -7.44
N ASN A 125 2.32 6.33 -6.21
CA ASN A 125 3.70 5.92 -5.93
C ASN A 125 4.09 4.63 -6.66
N VAL A 126 3.20 3.64 -6.72
CA VAL A 126 3.41 2.43 -7.54
C VAL A 126 3.64 2.79 -9.00
N TYR A 127 2.81 3.67 -9.57
CA TYR A 127 3.00 4.15 -10.94
C TYR A 127 4.33 4.86 -11.12
N TYR A 128 4.72 5.74 -10.19
CA TYR A 128 5.99 6.46 -10.30
C TYR A 128 7.19 5.51 -10.20
N LEU A 129 7.18 4.53 -9.30
CA LEU A 129 8.23 3.52 -9.19
C LEU A 129 8.38 2.71 -10.48
N LEU A 130 7.26 2.30 -11.09
CA LEU A 130 7.26 1.46 -12.29
C LEU A 130 7.63 2.24 -13.57
N PHE A 131 7.21 3.49 -13.69
CA PHE A 131 7.24 4.19 -14.98
C PHE A 131 7.97 5.53 -14.98
N LYS A 132 8.09 6.21 -13.83
CA LYS A 132 8.65 7.57 -13.73
C LYS A 132 9.47 7.77 -12.44
N PRO A 133 10.50 6.96 -12.17
CA PRO A 133 11.28 7.07 -10.92
C PRO A 133 11.97 8.44 -10.76
N GLU A 134 12.24 9.13 -11.87
CA GLU A 134 12.77 10.50 -11.88
C GLU A 134 11.84 11.52 -11.19
N TYR A 135 10.52 11.29 -11.21
CA TYR A 135 9.57 12.11 -10.47
C TYR A 135 9.84 12.05 -8.96
N LEU A 136 10.11 10.86 -8.44
CA LEU A 136 10.44 10.67 -7.02
C LEU A 136 11.76 11.36 -6.67
N ARG A 137 12.78 11.24 -7.54
CA ARG A 137 14.07 11.92 -7.37
C ARG A 137 13.91 13.44 -7.30
N LYS A 138 13.09 14.03 -8.17
CA LYS A 138 12.83 15.48 -8.18
C LYS A 138 12.14 15.97 -6.89
N ASN A 139 11.34 15.09 -6.27
CA ASN A 139 10.59 15.41 -5.05
C ASN A 139 11.28 14.93 -3.76
N ALA A 140 12.55 14.49 -3.85
CA ALA A 140 13.31 14.10 -2.67
C ALA A 140 13.40 15.28 -1.66
N GLY A 141 13.08 14.99 -0.40
CA GLY A 141 13.13 15.98 0.70
C GLY A 141 12.00 17.02 0.71
N LYS A 142 10.92 16.82 -0.05
CA LYS A 142 9.78 17.75 -0.10
C LYS A 142 8.68 17.52 0.94
N GLY A 143 8.79 16.46 1.75
CA GLY A 143 7.83 16.18 2.82
C GLY A 143 6.43 15.75 2.33
N LEU A 144 6.37 15.06 1.19
CA LEU A 144 5.11 14.54 0.65
C LEU A 144 4.54 13.43 1.55
N ARG A 145 3.23 13.41 1.76
CA ARG A 145 2.51 12.44 2.60
C ARG A 145 1.50 11.64 1.78
N GLN A 146 0.95 10.59 2.42
CA GLN A 146 -0.16 9.81 1.89
C GLN A 146 -1.30 9.72 2.91
N GLY A 147 -2.49 10.19 2.54
CA GLY A 147 -3.67 10.38 3.38
C GLY A 147 -3.92 11.86 3.66
N PHE A 148 -3.26 12.39 4.70
CA PHE A 148 -3.35 13.80 5.09
C PHE A 148 -2.42 14.69 4.24
N GLU A 149 -2.55 16.01 4.41
CA GLU A 149 -1.74 17.01 3.71
C GLU A 149 -0.23 16.83 3.90
N ASP A 150 0.52 17.20 2.88
CA ASP A 150 1.98 17.19 2.88
C ASP A 150 2.56 18.04 4.03
N ALA A 151 3.65 17.58 4.64
CA ALA A 151 4.35 18.32 5.69
C ALA A 151 5.15 19.51 5.13
N GLY A 152 5.52 19.46 3.85
CA GLY A 152 6.47 20.39 3.24
C GLY A 152 7.93 20.10 3.61
N PRO A 153 8.89 20.81 2.98
CA PRO A 153 10.31 20.64 3.26
C PRO A 153 10.68 21.17 4.65
N ALA A 154 11.60 20.50 5.34
CA ALA A 154 12.07 20.91 6.67
C ALA A 154 12.92 22.20 6.66
N ARG A 155 13.41 22.62 5.49
CA ARG A 155 14.14 23.87 5.28
C ARG A 155 13.41 24.68 4.21
N LEU A 156 13.05 25.91 4.57
CA LEU A 156 12.50 26.93 3.67
C LEU A 156 13.59 27.47 2.72
#